data_AF-A0A533YBG6-F1
#
_entry.id   AF-A0A533YBG6-F1
#
_cell.length_a   1.000
_cell.length_b   1.000
_cell.length_c   1.000
_cell.angle_alpha   90.00
_cell.angle_beta   90.00
_cell.angle_gamma   90.00
#
_symmetry.space_group_name_H-M   'P 1'
#
loop_
_entity.id
_entity.type
_entity.pdbx_description
1 polymer ?
#
loop_
_entity_poly.entity_id
_entity_poly.type
_entity_poly.pdbx_seq_one_letter_code
_entity_poly.pdbx_strand_id
1 'polypeptide(L)'
;MHGELEELKSRIREAEMRFDKMRQLVDETGYDWDMIELKRMQRELDDLIKRYEDKVSKFTGRPYRYSSQDVVPQIGTHPFEHQSADEEHRR
;
A
#
# COMPACT_ATOMS: atom_id res chain seq x y z
N MET A 1 -12.61 -12.97 -18.89
CA MET A 1 -11.63 -13.43 -17.89
C MET A 1 -10.22 -12.87 -18.10
N HIS A 2 -9.52 -13.10 -19.23
CA HIS A 2 -8.17 -12.54 -19.42
C HIS A 2 -8.15 -11.00 -19.50
N GLY A 3 -9.07 -10.39 -20.26
CA GLY A 3 -9.17 -8.93 -20.36
C GLY A 3 -9.50 -8.20 -19.04
N GLU A 4 -10.29 -8.81 -18.16
CA GLU A 4 -10.59 -8.23 -16.84
C GLU A 4 -9.40 -8.28 -15.88
N LEU A 5 -8.55 -9.30 -16.00
CA LEU A 5 -7.31 -9.40 -15.22
C LEU A 5 -6.28 -8.37 -15.71
N GLU A 6 -6.19 -8.16 -17.02
CA GLU A 6 -5.34 -7.11 -17.59
C GLU A 6 -5.82 -5.71 -17.21
N GLU A 7 -7.15 -5.48 -17.22
CA GLU A 7 -7.73 -4.22 -16.75
C GLU A 7 -7.42 -3.97 -15.26
N LEU A 8 -7.62 -4.97 -14.40
CA LEU A 8 -7.25 -4.87 -12.98
C LEU A 8 -5.76 -4.59 -12.79
N LYS A 9 -4.89 -5.26 -13.55
CA LYS A 9 -3.45 -5.02 -13.49
C LYS A 9 -3.08 -3.61 -13.96
N SER A 10 -3.76 -3.08 -14.96
CA SER A 10 -3.58 -1.70 -15.42
C SER A 10 -4.02 -0.69 -14.35
N ARG A 11 -5.17 -0.93 -13.72
CA ARG A 11 -5.69 -0.10 -12.62
C ARG A 11 -4.80 -0.12 -11.39
N ILE A 12 -4.23 -1.28 -11.05
CA ILE A 12 -3.24 -1.40 -9.97
C ILE A 12 -2.05 -0.50 -10.29
N ARG A 13 -1.43 -0.63 -11.47
CA ARG A 13 -0.28 0.24 -11.84
C ARG A 13 -0.61 1.72 -11.81
N GLU A 14 -1.80 2.11 -12.27
CA GLU A 14 -2.23 3.51 -12.21
C GLU A 14 -2.34 4.00 -10.75
N ALA A 15 -2.91 3.18 -9.87
CA ALA A 15 -3.00 3.49 -8.45
C ALA A 15 -1.62 3.53 -7.77
N GLU A 16 -0.69 2.64 -8.14
CA GLU A 16 0.70 2.65 -7.66
C GLU A 16 1.40 3.97 -8.04
N MET A 17 1.28 4.39 -9.31
CA MET A 17 1.86 5.67 -9.78
C MET A 17 1.26 6.89 -9.07
N ARG A 18 -0.06 6.89 -8.83
CA ARG A 18 -0.72 7.98 -8.09
C ARG A 18 -0.29 8.01 -6.63
N PHE A 19 -0.18 6.86 -5.99
CA PHE A 19 0.28 6.73 -4.63
C PHE A 19 1.71 7.24 -4.47
N ASP A 20 2.64 6.84 -5.35
CA ASP A 20 4.03 7.31 -5.30
C ASP A 20 4.13 8.82 -5.50
N LYS A 21 3.40 9.38 -6.47
CA LYS A 21 3.36 10.84 -6.69
C LYS A 21 2.81 11.58 -5.48
N MET A 22 1.75 11.07 -4.85
CA MET A 22 1.20 11.67 -3.64
C MET A 22 2.17 11.55 -2.47
N ARG A 23 2.92 10.45 -2.38
CA ARG A 23 3.97 10.26 -1.37
C ARG A 23 5.07 11.30 -1.49
N GLN A 24 5.53 11.57 -2.72
CA GLN A 24 6.53 12.62 -2.98
C GLN A 24 5.98 14.00 -2.57
N LEU A 25 4.73 14.31 -2.92
CA LEU A 25 4.10 15.57 -2.52
C LEU A 25 3.96 15.72 -1.00
N VAL A 26 3.59 14.66 -0.28
CA VAL A 26 3.54 14.66 1.19
C VAL A 26 4.93 14.91 1.78
N ASP A 27 5.95 14.24 1.25
CA ASP A 27 7.34 14.37 1.68
C ASP A 27 7.87 15.80 1.49
N GLU A 28 7.51 16.43 0.35
CA GLU A 28 7.92 17.79 0.02
C GLU A 28 7.15 18.87 0.79
N THR A 29 5.87 18.66 1.07
CA THR A 29 4.98 19.71 1.63
C THR A 29 4.70 19.57 3.13
N GLY A 30 4.82 18.36 3.70
CA GLY A 30 4.68 18.10 5.13
C GLY A 30 3.28 18.30 5.72
N TYR A 31 2.23 18.39 4.90
CA TYR A 31 0.86 18.64 5.37
C TYR A 31 0.13 17.34 5.76
N ASP A 32 -0.53 17.36 6.93
CA ASP A 32 -1.35 16.25 7.44
C ASP A 32 -2.54 15.86 6.55
N TRP A 33 -3.07 16.81 5.77
CA TRP A 33 -4.22 16.55 4.88
C TRP A 33 -3.85 15.61 3.74
N ASP A 34 -2.66 15.76 3.19
CA ASP A 34 -2.09 14.88 2.17
C ASP A 34 -1.82 13.47 2.72
N MET A 35 -1.56 13.35 4.03
CA MET A 35 -1.37 12.07 4.72
C MET A 35 -2.67 11.26 4.83
N ILE A 36 -3.83 11.93 4.98
CA ILE A 36 -5.16 11.28 4.97
C ILE A 36 -5.47 10.75 3.56
N GLU A 37 -5.19 11.56 2.53
CA GLU A 37 -5.42 11.16 1.15
C GLU A 37 -4.49 10.01 0.73
N LEU A 38 -3.23 10.02 1.19
CA LEU A 38 -2.28 8.93 0.97
C LEU A 38 -2.78 7.60 1.58
N LYS A 39 -3.33 7.64 2.80
CA LYS A 39 -3.96 6.46 3.43
C LYS A 39 -5.18 5.95 2.66
N ARG A 40 -5.99 6.85 2.10
CA ARG A 40 -7.13 6.48 1.25
C ARG A 40 -6.67 5.80 -0.04
N MET A 41 -5.67 6.38 -0.72
CA MET A 41 -5.07 5.79 -1.92
C MET A 41 -4.46 4.41 -1.65
N GLN A 42 -3.78 4.25 -0.50
CA GLN A 42 -3.25 2.94 -0.11
C GLN A 42 -4.36 1.90 0.05
N ARG A 43 -5.48 2.27 0.68
CA ARG A 43 -6.61 1.36 0.89
C ARG A 43 -7.29 0.99 -0.42
N GLU A 44 -7.38 1.92 -1.37
CA GLU A 44 -7.87 1.64 -2.71
C GLU A 44 -6.95 0.65 -3.45
N LEU A 45 -5.63 0.85 -3.35
CA LEU A 45 -4.64 -0.04 -3.94
C LEU A 45 -4.75 -1.46 -3.35
N ASP A 46 -4.86 -1.57 -2.03
CA ASP A 46 -5.03 -2.86 -1.34
C ASP A 46 -6.29 -3.61 -1.81
N ASP A 47 -7.41 -2.89 -1.96
CA ASP A 47 -8.67 -3.47 -2.45
C ASP A 47 -8.54 -3.97 -3.91
N LEU A 48 -7.86 -3.21 -4.77
CA LEU A 48 -7.59 -3.61 -6.16
C LEU A 48 -6.68 -4.84 -6.23
N ILE A 49 -5.61 -4.87 -5.43
CA ILE A 49 -4.69 -6.01 -5.35
C ILE A 49 -5.44 -7.24 -4.86
N LYS A 50 -6.22 -7.13 -3.79
CA LYS A 50 -7.00 -8.24 -3.23
C LYS A 50 -8.00 -8.81 -4.24
N ARG A 51 -8.66 -7.94 -5.03
CA ARG A 51 -9.55 -8.39 -6.11
C ARG A 51 -8.80 -9.11 -7.22
N TYR A 52 -7.60 -8.65 -7.56
CA TYR A 52 -6.74 -9.32 -8.53
C TYR A 52 -6.29 -10.69 -8.01
N GLU A 53 -5.80 -10.76 -6.77
CA GLU A 53 -5.40 -12.01 -6.12
C GLU A 53 -6.54 -13.02 -6.04
N ASP A 54 -7.74 -12.60 -5.62
CA ASP A 54 -8.92 -13.46 -5.57
C ASP A 54 -9.29 -14.01 -6.97
N LYS A 55 -9.27 -13.16 -8.00
CA LYS A 55 -9.53 -13.60 -9.38
C LYS A 55 -8.46 -14.56 -9.90
N VAL A 56 -7.18 -14.27 -9.68
CA VAL A 56 -6.09 -15.16 -10.11
C VAL A 56 -6.13 -16.46 -9.32
N SER A 57 -6.44 -16.42 -8.03
CA SER A 57 -6.56 -17.61 -7.20
C SER A 57 -7.71 -18.51 -7.65
N LYS A 58 -8.86 -17.93 -8.01
CA LYS A 58 -9.99 -18.67 -8.61
C LYS A 58 -9.65 -19.24 -9.98
N PHE A 59 -8.88 -18.50 -10.79
CA PHE A 59 -8.49 -18.94 -12.13
C PHE A 59 -7.45 -20.06 -12.11
N THR A 60 -6.46 -19.97 -11.22
CA THR A 60 -5.34 -20.93 -11.11
C THR A 60 -5.63 -22.09 -10.16
N GLY A 61 -6.68 -21.99 -9.33
CA GLY A 61 -7.01 -22.95 -8.28
C GLY A 61 -5.98 -23.02 -7.16
N ARG A 62 -5.08 -22.04 -7.07
CA ARG A 62 -3.99 -21.97 -6.09
C ARG A 62 -3.94 -20.59 -5.45
N PRO A 63 -3.53 -20.48 -4.18
CA PRO A 63 -3.32 -19.18 -3.57
C PRO A 63 -2.28 -18.41 -4.38
N TYR A 64 -2.68 -17.24 -4.88
CA TYR A 64 -1.82 -16.32 -5.60
C TYR A 64 -1.63 -15.07 -4.76
N ARG A 65 -0.36 -14.67 -4.59
CA ARG A 65 0.00 -13.42 -3.92
C ARG A 65 0.60 -12.46 -4.93
N TYR A 66 0.03 -11.28 -5.05
CA TYR A 66 0.59 -10.23 -5.90
C TYR A 66 1.86 -9.69 -5.24
N SER A 67 3.01 -9.94 -5.85
CA SER A 67 4.24 -9.25 -5.48
C SER A 67 4.31 -7.94 -6.25
N SER A 68 3.80 -6.86 -5.67
CA SER A 68 4.22 -5.51 -6.07
C SER A 68 5.69 -5.36 -5.69
N GLN A 69 6.58 -5.25 -6.69
CA GLN A 69 7.98 -4.87 -6.44
C GLN A 69 8.13 -3.38 -6.12
N ASP A 70 7.12 -2.56 -6.49
CA ASP A 70 7.19 -1.10 -6.41
C ASP A 70 6.48 -0.50 -5.20
N VAL A 71 5.52 -1.21 -4.59
CA VAL A 71 4.77 -0.71 -3.43
C VAL A 71 4.95 -1.64 -2.24
N VAL A 72 6.02 -1.40 -1.49
CA VAL A 72 6.10 -1.85 -0.10
C VAL A 72 5.09 -0.99 0.67
N PRO A 73 4.04 -1.55 1.29
CA PRO A 73 3.18 -0.79 2.18
C PRO A 73 4.04 -0.31 3.37
N GLN A 74 4.53 0.93 3.32
CA GLN A 74 5.29 1.52 4.43
C GLN A 74 4.41 1.87 5.63
N ILE A 75 3.09 1.75 5.54
CA ILE A 75 2.22 1.86 6.72
C ILE A 75 2.13 0.50 7.41
N GLY A 76 3.30 0.10 7.91
CA GLY A 76 3.58 -1.09 8.71
C GLY A 76 4.91 -0.96 9.47
N THR A 77 5.60 0.17 9.36
CA THR A 77 6.71 0.53 10.25
C THR A 77 6.43 1.93 10.75
N HIS A 78 5.72 1.96 11.88
CA HIS A 78 5.60 3.05 12.83
C HIS A 78 6.52 4.28 12.60
N PRO A 79 5.97 5.50 12.47
CA PRO A 79 6.71 6.69 12.91
C PRO A 79 6.73 6.84 14.44
N PHE A 80 6.13 5.91 15.21
CA PHE A 80 5.99 6.00 16.67
C PHE A 80 6.65 4.87 17.49
N GLU A 81 7.45 3.96 16.91
CA GLU A 81 8.20 2.95 17.69
C GLU A 81 9.71 3.21 17.62
N HIS A 82 10.09 4.44 17.98
CA HIS A 82 11.44 4.74 18.45
C HIS A 82 11.38 5.83 19.53
N GLN A 83 10.49 5.64 20.51
CA GLN A 83 10.87 5.98 21.88
C GLN A 83 11.25 4.66 22.54
N SER A 84 12.52 4.29 22.35
CA SER A 84 13.16 3.27 23.14
C SER A 84 12.85 3.55 24.61
N ALA A 85 12.16 2.59 25.23
CA ALA A 85 12.08 2.49 26.66
C ALA A 85 13.53 2.37 27.19
N ASP A 86 14.11 3.48 27.64
CA ASP A 86 15.24 3.44 28.56
C ASP A 86 14.66 3.36 29.97
N GLU A 87 14.46 2.10 30.35
CA GLU A 87 14.70 1.51 31.66
C GLU A 87 14.83 2.48 32.87
N GLU A 88 13.88 2.33 33.79
CA GLU A 88 14.09 2.25 35.24
C GLU A 88 15.42 2.82 35.78
N HIS A 89 15.35 3.96 36.49
CA HIS A 89 16.06 4.04 37.75
C HIS A 89 15.31 4.87 38.79
N ARG A 90 14.43 4.14 39.47
CA ARG A 90 14.19 4.21 40.92
C ARG A 90 15.40 4.83 41.67
N ARG A 91 15.21 6.02 42.24
CA ARG A 91 15.74 6.42 43.56
C ARG A 91 14.98 7.62 44.09
#